data_AF-A0A811T7V7-F1
#
_entry.id   AF-A0A811T7V7-F1
#
_cell.length_a   1.000
_cell.length_b   1.000
_cell.length_c   1.000
_cell.angle_alpha   90.00
_cell.angle_beta   90.00
_cell.angle_gamma   90.00
#
_symmetry.space_group_name_H-M   'P 1'
#
loop_
_entity.id
_entity.type
_entity.pdbx_description
1 polymer ?
#
loop_
_entity_poly.entity_id
_entity_poly.type
_entity_poly.pdbx_seq_one_letter_code
_entity_poly.pdbx_strand_id
1 'polypeptide(L)'
;MVNYLDNIRDLIDEADKRIKERTLPRKRGPGRPATDPADVTKALLLQTYVNSSNRLAEGFLLLFREKLDIARHFSYKTIERGYDREPVNKILDEIVVITNESVEGKEEIFSFDGTGFSASNKENYARFTTKTEF
;
A
#
# COMPACT_ATOMS: atom_id res chain seq x y z
N MET A 1 2.51 -19.08 -5.95
CA MET A 1 1.48 -18.37 -5.15
C MET A 1 1.97 -18.05 -3.75
N VAL A 2 2.59 -18.99 -3.01
CA VAL A 2 3.13 -18.75 -1.66
C VAL A 2 4.06 -17.52 -1.60
N ASN A 3 5.05 -17.44 -2.47
CA ASN A 3 5.97 -16.28 -2.53
C ASN A 3 5.25 -14.95 -2.79
N TYR A 4 4.12 -14.95 -3.51
CA TYR A 4 3.38 -13.71 -3.78
C TYR A 4 2.60 -13.22 -2.55
N LEU A 5 2.02 -14.13 -1.77
CA LEU A 5 1.34 -13.77 -0.53
C LEU A 5 2.33 -13.24 0.51
N ASP A 6 3.52 -13.87 0.60
CA ASP A 6 4.61 -13.38 1.44
C ASP A 6 5.06 -11.99 0.99
N ASN A 7 5.28 -11.77 -0.31
CA ASN A 7 5.62 -10.45 -0.85
C ASN A 7 4.55 -9.38 -0.55
N ILE A 8 3.25 -9.71 -0.73
CA ILE A 8 2.16 -8.78 -0.42
C ILE A 8 2.20 -8.39 1.06
N ARG A 9 2.34 -9.38 1.95
CA ARG A 9 2.40 -9.14 3.39
C ARG A 9 3.59 -8.27 3.75
N ASP A 10 4.80 -8.71 3.38
CA ASP A 10 6.04 -8.10 3.82
C ASP A 10 6.17 -6.66 3.29
N LEU A 11 5.74 -6.41 2.05
CA LEU A 11 5.77 -5.06 1.44
C LEU A 11 4.78 -4.11 2.11
N ILE A 12 3.56 -4.57 2.42
CA ILE A 12 2.56 -3.74 3.11
C ILE A 12 2.98 -3.48 4.55
N ASP A 13 3.51 -4.48 5.25
CA ASP A 13 3.95 -4.34 6.63
C ASP A 13 5.12 -3.35 6.74
N GLU A 14 6.06 -3.38 5.79
CA GLU A 14 7.14 -2.41 5.72
C GLU A 14 6.62 -0.99 5.39
N ALA A 15 5.68 -0.86 4.44
CA ALA A 15 5.07 0.43 4.10
C ALA A 15 4.33 1.04 5.30
N ASP A 16 3.48 0.26 5.96
CA ASP A 16 2.73 0.70 7.14
C ASP A 16 3.65 1.03 8.32
N LYS A 17 4.73 0.27 8.51
CA LYS A 17 5.77 0.57 9.50
C LYS A 17 6.44 1.92 9.23
N ARG A 18 6.91 2.17 8.01
CA ARG A 18 7.54 3.46 7.62
C ARG A 18 6.59 4.64 7.84
N ILE A 19 5.30 4.47 7.53
CA ILE A 19 4.28 5.50 7.77
C ILE A 19 4.09 5.76 9.26
N LYS A 20 4.00 4.70 10.07
CA LYS A 20 3.85 4.78 11.54
C LYS A 20 5.06 5.43 12.21
N GLU A 21 6.28 5.18 11.73
CA GLU A 21 7.49 5.82 12.23
C GLU A 21 7.51 7.34 11.97
N ARG A 22 6.93 7.77 10.84
CA ARG A 22 6.85 9.20 10.46
C ARG A 22 5.64 9.93 11.04
N THR A 23 4.64 9.21 11.56
CA THR A 23 3.33 9.77 11.93
C THR A 23 3.05 9.64 13.43
N LEU A 24 2.67 10.73 14.08
CA LEU A 24 2.22 10.67 15.47
C LEU A 24 0.90 9.89 15.61
N PRO A 25 0.74 9.06 16.65
CA PRO A 25 -0.50 8.30 16.86
C PRO A 25 -1.69 9.26 17.05
N ARG A 26 -2.69 9.13 16.17
CA ARG A 26 -3.96 9.88 16.28
C ARG A 26 -4.75 9.40 17.50
N LYS A 27 -5.33 10.35 18.25
CA LYS A 27 -6.26 10.04 19.35
C LYS A 27 -7.48 9.30 18.80
N ARG A 28 -7.80 8.15 19.38
CA ARG A 28 -8.98 7.36 19.02
C ARG A 28 -10.23 8.02 19.61
N GLY A 29 -11.22 8.30 18.77
CA GLY A 29 -12.55 8.72 19.22
C GLY A 29 -13.36 7.53 19.76
N PRO A 30 -14.50 7.80 20.42
CA PRO A 30 -15.43 6.76 20.84
C PRO A 30 -16.04 6.05 19.63
N GLY A 31 -16.15 4.71 19.69
CA GLY A 31 -16.77 3.91 18.63
C GLY A 31 -16.14 2.53 18.44
N ARG A 32 -16.66 1.76 17.47
CA ARG A 32 -16.07 0.48 17.06
C ARG A 32 -14.67 0.75 16.50
N PRO A 33 -13.63 -0.02 16.91
CA PRO A 33 -12.32 0.06 16.29
C PRO A 33 -12.44 -0.12 14.78
N ALA A 34 -11.90 0.83 14.01
CA ALA A 34 -11.84 0.71 12.57
C ALA A 34 -11.00 -0.52 12.17
N THR A 35 -11.36 -1.14 11.05
CA THR A 35 -10.50 -2.16 10.42
C THR A 35 -9.14 -1.56 10.11
N ASP A 36 -8.08 -2.31 10.36
CA ASP A 36 -6.73 -1.84 10.12
C ASP A 36 -6.51 -1.55 8.62
N PRO A 37 -6.01 -0.36 8.24
CA PRO A 37 -5.77 -0.03 6.84
C PRO A 37 -4.79 -0.99 6.15
N ALA A 38 -3.78 -1.49 6.85
CA ALA A 38 -2.84 -2.47 6.31
C ALA A 38 -3.55 -3.77 5.91
N ASP A 39 -4.40 -4.31 6.78
CA ASP A 39 -5.23 -5.49 6.50
C ASP A 39 -6.13 -5.30 5.27
N VAL A 40 -6.77 -4.14 5.14
CA VAL A 40 -7.61 -3.83 3.97
C VAL A 40 -6.76 -3.76 2.69
N THR A 41 -5.57 -3.17 2.78
CA THR A 41 -4.64 -3.06 1.64
C THR A 41 -4.16 -4.45 1.19
N LYS A 42 -3.87 -5.36 2.12
CA LYS A 42 -3.49 -6.76 1.82
C LYS A 42 -4.59 -7.46 1.04
N ALA A 43 -5.84 -7.29 1.48
CA ALA A 43 -7.00 -7.85 0.79
C ALA A 43 -7.21 -7.25 -0.61
N LEU A 44 -6.99 -5.94 -0.79
CA LEU A 44 -7.07 -5.28 -2.09
C LEU A 44 -6.00 -5.78 -3.06
N LEU A 45 -4.74 -5.85 -2.63
CA LEU A 45 -3.66 -6.37 -3.49
C LEU A 45 -3.88 -7.85 -3.84
N LEU A 46 -4.34 -8.66 -2.89
CA LEU A 46 -4.72 -10.04 -3.17
C LEU A 46 -5.85 -10.10 -4.21
N GLN A 47 -6.89 -9.28 -4.06
CA GLN A 47 -8.01 -9.22 -4.99
C GLN A 47 -7.55 -8.87 -6.41
N THR A 48 -6.67 -7.86 -6.54
CA THR A 48 -6.11 -7.43 -7.82
C THR A 48 -5.24 -8.53 -8.43
N TYR A 49 -4.39 -9.17 -7.63
CA TYR A 49 -3.52 -10.26 -8.10
C TYR A 49 -4.31 -11.44 -8.66
N VAL A 50 -5.36 -11.87 -7.96
CA VAL A 50 -6.23 -12.98 -8.40
C VAL A 50 -7.31 -12.53 -9.38
N ASN A 51 -7.36 -11.23 -9.73
CA ASN A 51 -8.34 -10.61 -10.61
C ASN A 51 -9.79 -11.03 -10.30
N SER A 52 -10.22 -10.82 -9.06
CA SER A 52 -11.50 -11.33 -8.56
C SER A 52 -12.47 -10.23 -8.14
N SER A 53 -13.76 -10.61 -8.04
CA SER A 53 -14.80 -9.72 -7.52
C SER A 53 -14.66 -9.53 -6.00
N ASN A 54 -15.21 -8.43 -5.46
CA ASN A 54 -15.16 -8.12 -4.02
C ASN A 54 -15.68 -9.28 -3.14
N ARG A 55 -16.70 -10.00 -3.59
CA ARG A 55 -17.27 -11.15 -2.85
C ARG A 55 -16.34 -12.35 -2.83
N LEU A 56 -15.65 -12.61 -3.95
CA LEU A 56 -14.63 -13.66 -4.00
C LEU A 56 -13.41 -13.27 -3.18
N ALA A 57 -13.03 -11.99 -3.16
CA ALA A 57 -11.97 -11.47 -2.30
C ALA A 57 -12.25 -11.71 -0.80
N GLU A 58 -13.50 -11.55 -0.35
CA GLU A 58 -13.90 -11.95 1.00
C GLU A 58 -13.71 -13.46 1.25
N GLY A 59 -14.04 -14.29 0.26
CA GLY A 59 -13.77 -15.73 0.31
C GLY A 59 -12.28 -16.06 0.40
N PHE A 60 -11.43 -15.34 -0.36
CA PHE A 60 -9.98 -15.50 -0.28
C PHE A 60 -9.40 -15.04 1.06
N LEU A 61 -9.99 -14.02 1.68
CA LEU A 61 -9.66 -13.61 3.04
C LEU A 61 -9.84 -14.74 4.04
N LEU A 62 -10.91 -15.53 3.94
CA LEU A 62 -11.12 -16.70 4.81
C LEU A 62 -10.01 -17.75 4.64
N LEU A 63 -9.49 -17.91 3.41
CA LEU A 63 -8.47 -18.90 3.09
C LEU A 63 -7.04 -18.43 3.43
N PHE A 64 -6.73 -17.15 3.22
CA PHE A 64 -5.36 -16.65 3.24
C PHE A 64 -5.06 -15.65 4.36
N ARG A 65 -6.02 -15.32 5.23
CA ARG A 65 -5.81 -14.38 6.35
C ARG A 65 -4.59 -14.72 7.21
N GLU A 66 -4.36 -16.00 7.50
CA GLU A 66 -3.26 -16.43 8.36
C GLU A 66 -1.93 -16.17 7.68
N LYS A 67 -1.85 -16.45 6.38
CA LYS A 67 -0.65 -16.22 5.58
C LYS A 67 -0.36 -14.73 5.39
N LEU A 68 -1.39 -13.90 5.28
CA LEU A 68 -1.28 -12.44 5.19
C LEU A 68 -1.15 -11.74 6.54
N ASP A 69 -1.16 -12.47 7.65
CA ASP A 69 -1.19 -11.92 9.00
C ASP A 69 -2.32 -10.90 9.23
N ILE A 70 -3.53 -11.24 8.78
CA ILE A 70 -4.74 -10.43 8.96
C ILE A 70 -5.46 -10.92 10.22
N ALA A 71 -5.49 -10.08 11.24
CA ALA A 71 -5.99 -10.47 12.56
C ALA A 71 -7.51 -10.70 12.60
N ARG A 72 -8.28 -9.97 11.77
CA ARG A 72 -9.75 -10.00 11.82
C ARG A 72 -10.37 -10.09 10.44
N HIS A 73 -11.40 -10.93 10.32
CA HIS A 73 -12.24 -10.97 9.14
C HIS A 73 -13.04 -9.67 8.98
N PHE A 74 -13.28 -9.28 7.73
CA PHE A 74 -14.17 -8.19 7.38
C PHE A 74 -14.90 -8.50 6.07
N SER A 75 -16.06 -7.87 5.89
CA SER A 75 -16.93 -8.15 4.74
C SER A 75 -16.41 -7.55 3.45
N TYR A 76 -16.90 -8.06 2.32
CA TYR A 76 -16.62 -7.52 0.99
C TYR A 76 -16.91 -6.02 0.86
N LYS A 77 -17.82 -5.46 1.67
CA LYS A 77 -18.10 -4.01 1.70
C LYS A 77 -16.95 -3.17 2.26
N THR A 78 -16.11 -3.77 3.09
CA THR A 78 -14.88 -3.14 3.58
C THR A 78 -13.83 -3.10 2.47
N ILE A 79 -13.73 -4.17 1.68
CA ILE A 79 -12.84 -4.25 0.51
C ILE A 79 -13.30 -3.27 -0.58
N GLU A 80 -14.59 -3.27 -0.91
CA GLU A 80 -15.21 -2.38 -1.91
C GLU A 80 -14.89 -0.91 -1.66
N ARG A 81 -14.95 -0.48 -0.39
CA ARG A 81 -14.68 0.90 0.04
C ARG A 81 -13.21 1.12 0.43
N GLY A 82 -12.33 0.19 0.12
CA GLY A 82 -10.94 0.22 0.55
C GLY A 82 -10.19 1.43 -0.04
N TYR A 83 -10.34 1.66 -1.35
CA TYR A 83 -9.73 2.79 -2.06
C TYR A 83 -10.28 4.17 -1.64
N ASP A 84 -11.48 4.23 -1.03
CA ASP A 84 -12.03 5.48 -0.51
C ASP A 84 -11.35 5.94 0.80
N ARG A 85 -10.49 5.08 1.39
CA ARG A 85 -9.84 5.36 2.68
C ARG A 85 -8.49 6.02 2.46
N GLU A 86 -8.37 7.27 2.91
CA GLU A 86 -7.10 8.00 2.90
C GLU A 86 -5.92 7.18 3.47
N PRO A 87 -6.05 6.44 4.61
CA PRO A 87 -4.95 5.62 5.11
C PRO A 87 -4.53 4.46 4.19
N VAL A 88 -5.47 3.87 3.44
CA VAL A 88 -5.17 2.78 2.48
C VAL A 88 -4.37 3.36 1.31
N ASN A 89 -4.79 4.50 0.78
CA ASN A 89 -4.08 5.15 -0.33
C ASN A 89 -2.66 5.55 0.06
N LYS A 90 -2.44 6.04 1.28
CA LYS A 90 -1.08 6.32 1.79
C LYS A 90 -0.18 5.10 1.82
N ILE A 91 -0.72 3.93 2.18
CA ILE A 91 0.05 2.68 2.15
C ILE A 91 0.39 2.32 0.71
N LEU A 92 -0.57 2.42 -0.22
CA LEU A 92 -0.32 2.17 -1.64
C LEU A 92 0.73 3.12 -2.23
N ASP A 93 0.70 4.40 -1.86
CA ASP A 93 1.70 5.39 -2.28
C ASP A 93 3.11 5.03 -1.76
N GLU A 94 3.22 4.66 -0.48
CA GLU A 94 4.51 4.24 0.11
C GLU A 94 5.03 2.93 -0.52
N ILE A 95 4.15 2.02 -0.93
CA ILE A 95 4.55 0.82 -1.67
C ILE A 95 5.23 1.21 -2.98
N VAL A 96 4.68 2.17 -3.72
CA VAL A 96 5.29 2.67 -4.97
C VAL A 96 6.68 3.24 -4.69
N VAL A 97 6.83 4.01 -3.60
CA VAL A 97 8.13 4.53 -3.16
C VAL A 97 9.12 3.38 -2.91
N ILE A 98 8.76 2.39 -2.09
CA ILE A 98 9.64 1.23 -1.78
C ILE A 98 10.05 0.48 -3.04
N THR A 99 9.13 0.26 -3.98
CA THR A 99 9.43 -0.44 -5.22
C THR A 99 10.39 0.35 -6.11
N ASN A 100 10.28 1.68 -6.13
CA ASN A 100 11.15 2.55 -6.92
C ASN A 100 12.55 2.72 -6.29
N GLU A 101 12.66 2.77 -4.97
CA GLU A 101 13.96 2.79 -4.26
C GLU A 101 14.84 1.59 -4.67
N SER A 102 14.23 0.43 -4.93
CA SER A 102 14.95 -0.80 -5.30
C SER A 102 15.63 -0.72 -6.67
N VAL A 103 15.15 0.15 -7.55
CA VAL A 103 15.64 0.36 -8.92
C VAL A 103 16.31 1.72 -9.11
N GLU A 104 16.42 2.52 -8.04
CA GLU A 104 17.07 3.83 -8.07
C GLU A 104 18.50 3.72 -8.60
N GLY A 105 18.84 4.57 -9.59
CA GLY A 105 20.16 4.59 -10.23
C GLY A 105 20.46 3.41 -11.16
N LYS A 106 19.52 2.47 -11.36
CA LYS A 106 19.64 1.35 -12.33
C LYS A 106 18.89 1.62 -13.64
N GLU A 107 18.06 2.66 -13.68
CA GLU A 107 17.33 3.06 -14.88
C GLU A 107 18.23 3.92 -15.78
N GLU A 108 18.60 3.35 -16.94
CA GLU A 108 19.41 4.05 -17.95
C GLU A 108 18.56 4.65 -19.08
N ILE A 109 17.31 4.19 -19.22
CA ILE A 109 16.41 4.56 -20.31
C ILE A 109 15.03 4.89 -19.72
N PHE A 110 14.65 6.16 -19.79
CA PHE A 110 13.36 6.64 -19.34
C PHE A 110 12.41 6.80 -20.54
N SER A 111 11.33 6.03 -20.58
CA SER A 111 10.23 6.23 -21.53
C SER A 111 9.12 7.09 -20.90
N PHE A 112 8.48 7.93 -21.70
CA PHE A 112 7.30 8.69 -21.29
C PHE A 112 6.19 7.74 -20.83
N ASP A 113 5.81 7.78 -19.54
CA ASP A 113 4.68 7.00 -19.06
C ASP A 113 3.37 7.65 -19.55
N GLY A 114 2.49 6.84 -20.12
CA GLY A 114 1.19 7.30 -20.64
C GLY A 114 0.09 7.34 -19.58
N THR A 115 0.43 7.38 -18.28
CA THR A 115 -0.56 7.26 -17.21
C THR A 115 -1.38 8.53 -16.99
N GLY A 116 -0.96 9.67 -17.57
CA GLY A 116 -1.72 10.92 -17.56
C GLY A 116 -1.78 11.63 -16.20
N PHE A 117 -1.13 11.10 -15.16
CA PHE A 117 -0.79 11.90 -13.99
C PHE A 117 0.24 12.94 -14.41
N SER A 118 0.07 14.21 -14.03
CA SER A 118 1.11 15.24 -14.19
C SER A 118 2.28 14.94 -13.25
N ALA A 119 3.05 13.91 -13.56
CA ALA A 119 4.33 13.62 -12.98
C ALA A 119 5.37 14.43 -13.76
N SER A 120 5.52 15.70 -13.40
CA SER A 120 6.83 16.32 -13.58
C SER A 120 7.80 15.50 -12.72
N ASN A 121 8.48 14.50 -13.33
CA ASN A 121 9.51 13.69 -12.67
C ASN A 121 10.54 14.58 -11.94
N LYS A 122 10.70 15.82 -12.39
CA LYS A 122 11.57 16.82 -11.77
C LYS A 122 11.19 17.14 -10.32
N GLU A 123 9.91 17.17 -9.95
CA GLU A 123 9.51 17.57 -8.59
C GLU A 123 9.79 16.49 -7.53
N ASN A 124 9.63 15.21 -7.87
CA ASN A 124 9.94 14.11 -6.94
C ASN A 124 11.46 13.92 -6.76
N TYR A 125 12.25 14.05 -7.82
CA TYR A 125 13.70 13.85 -7.75
C TYR A 125 14.52 15.11 -7.37
N ALA A 126 14.04 16.34 -7.65
CA ALA A 126 14.79 17.56 -7.34
C ALA A 126 14.80 17.92 -5.84
N ARG A 127 13.98 17.26 -5.01
CA ARG A 127 13.89 17.56 -3.58
C ARG A 127 15.14 17.16 -2.79
N PHE A 128 16.05 16.35 -3.34
CA PHE A 128 17.28 15.92 -2.68
C PHE A 128 18.54 16.73 -3.08
N THR A 129 18.43 17.75 -3.92
CA THR A 129 19.57 18.57 -4.37
C THR A 129 19.54 20.01 -3.84
N THR A 130 19.35 20.19 -2.54
CA THR A 130 19.74 21.45 -1.88
C THR A 130 20.73 21.15 -0.76
N LYS A 131 22.02 21.12 -1.12
CA LYS A 131 23.11 21.29 -0.16
C LYS A 131 22.91 22.64 0.54
N THR A 132 22.75 22.59 1.85
CA THR A 132 22.83 23.76 2.72
C THR A 132 24.31 24.15 2.81
N GLU A 133 24.71 25.19 2.10
CA GLU A 133 25.95 25.93 2.35
C GLU A 133 25.56 27.29 2.94
N PHE A 134 25.91 27.49 4.22
CA PHE A 134 26.23 28.78 4.83
C PHE A 134 27.37 28.56 5.82
#